data_AF-A0AAU6XZ52-F1
#
_entry.id   AF-A0AAU6XZ52-F1
#
_cell.length_a   1.000
_cell.length_b   1.000
_cell.length_c   1.000
_cell.angle_alpha   90.00
_cell.angle_beta   90.00
_cell.angle_gamma   90.00
#
_symmetry.space_group_name_H-M   'P 1'
#
loop_
_entity.id
_entity.type
_entity.pdbx_description
1 polymer ?
#
loop_
_entity_poly.entity_id
_entity_poly.type
_entity_poly.pdbx_seq_one_letter_code
_entity_poly.pdbx_strand_id
1 'polypeptide(L)'
;MANITEQDIINHLKEKINFHQQEAKRLEGILTAFLPEPVAGNGNQTNHISQPAAKATLAKAPAEPKPSKELEIPEKYADNLPITAKIAFALKEIGSGFNEDIANAMAQYEPKSDAKTISRQISNVLSNLKSKGQITVEKFGRKDKYSLPA
;
A
#
# COMPACT_ATOMS: atom_id res chain seq x y z
N MET A 1 -28.62 -10.12 -34.18
CA MET A 1 -27.73 -10.21 -33.00
C MET A 1 -26.43 -10.80 -33.50
N ALA A 2 -25.29 -10.15 -33.28
CA ALA A 2 -24.01 -10.66 -33.78
C ALA A 2 -23.61 -11.89 -32.94
N ASN A 3 -23.40 -13.02 -33.61
CA ASN A 3 -22.94 -14.23 -32.94
C ASN A 3 -21.45 -14.06 -32.64
N ILE A 4 -21.12 -13.82 -31.38
CA ILE A 4 -19.74 -13.80 -30.91
C ILE A 4 -19.19 -15.22 -31.08
N THR A 5 -18.14 -15.36 -31.87
CA THR A 5 -17.49 -16.65 -32.11
C THR A 5 -16.42 -16.91 -31.06
N GLU A 6 -16.06 -18.19 -30.87
CA GLU A 6 -14.93 -18.55 -30.02
C GLU A 6 -13.63 -17.84 -30.46
N GLN A 7 -13.47 -17.62 -31.76
CA GLN A 7 -12.33 -16.91 -32.32
C GLN A 7 -12.30 -15.44 -31.88
N ASP A 8 -13.45 -14.78 -31.78
CA ASP A 8 -13.55 -13.40 -31.29
C ASP A 8 -13.16 -13.31 -29.81
N ILE A 9 -13.55 -14.30 -29.01
CA ILE A 9 -13.15 -14.40 -27.59
C ILE A 9 -11.64 -14.60 -27.49
N ILE A 10 -11.07 -15.50 -28.28
CA ILE A 10 -9.62 -15.76 -28.30
C ILE A 10 -8.85 -14.50 -28.71
N ASN A 11 -9.32 -13.79 -29.74
CA ASN A 11 -8.70 -12.55 -30.19
C ASN A 11 -8.75 -11.47 -29.11
N HIS A 12 -9.91 -11.29 -28.46
CA HIS A 12 -10.07 -10.34 -27.36
C HIS A 12 -9.15 -10.65 -26.17
N LEU A 13 -9.01 -11.94 -25.82
CA LEU A 13 -8.11 -12.36 -24.75
C LEU A 13 -6.64 -12.10 -25.11
N LYS A 14 -6.23 -12.36 -26.36
CA LYS A 14 -4.88 -12.04 -26.85
C LYS A 14 -4.60 -10.54 -26.82
N GLU A 15 -5.56 -9.71 -27.22
CA GLU A 15 -5.45 -8.25 -27.15
C GLU A 15 -5.27 -7.79 -25.70
N LYS A 16 -6.04 -8.34 -24.75
CA LYS A 16 -5.86 -8.04 -23.32
C LYS A 16 -4.50 -8.45 -22.79
N ILE A 17 -4.00 -9.64 -23.16
CA ILE A 17 -2.66 -10.10 -22.76
C ILE A 17 -1.60 -9.12 -23.26
N ASN A 18 -1.68 -8.72 -24.53
CA ASN A 18 -0.73 -7.76 -25.12
C ASN A 18 -0.81 -6.40 -24.42
N PHE A 19 -2.01 -5.91 -24.14
CA PHE A 19 -2.20 -4.66 -23.41
C PHE A 19 -1.53 -4.70 -22.03
N HIS A 20 -1.75 -5.76 -21.24
CA HIS A 20 -1.14 -5.90 -19.92
C HIS A 20 0.39 -6.03 -19.98
N GLN A 21 0.94 -6.71 -20.99
CA GLN A 21 2.39 -6.80 -21.18
C GLN A 21 3.02 -5.44 -21.55
N GLN A 22 2.34 -4.64 -22.36
CA GLN A 22 2.80 -3.29 -22.69
C GLN A 22 2.77 -2.38 -21.46
N GLU A 23 1.72 -2.45 -20.66
CA GLU A 23 1.62 -1.66 -19.43
C GLU A 23 2.68 -2.06 -18.40
N ALA A 24 2.98 -3.36 -18.26
CA ALA A 24 4.08 -3.84 -17.43
C ALA A 24 5.43 -3.25 -17.86
N LYS A 25 5.76 -3.32 -19.17
CA LYS A 25 6.99 -2.72 -19.71
C LYS A 25 7.08 -1.22 -19.51
N ARG A 26 5.95 -0.51 -19.65
CA ARG A 26 5.88 0.93 -19.40
C ARG A 26 6.22 1.25 -17.94
N LEU A 27 5.65 0.49 -17.00
CA LEU A 27 5.92 0.64 -15.57
C LEU A 27 7.38 0.29 -15.22
N GLU A 28 7.96 -0.75 -15.81
CA GLU A 28 9.39 -1.09 -15.68
C GLU A 28 10.30 0.04 -16.16
N GLY A 29 9.97 0.67 -17.30
CA GLY A 29 10.71 1.82 -17.83
C GLY A 29 10.68 3.02 -16.89
N ILE A 30 9.51 3.28 -16.28
CA ILE A 30 9.36 4.33 -15.26
C ILE A 30 10.20 3.99 -14.03
N LEU A 31 10.16 2.74 -13.56
CA LEU A 31 10.93 2.28 -12.40
C LEU A 31 12.44 2.44 -12.63
N THR A 32 12.90 2.10 -13.83
CA THR A 32 14.31 2.26 -14.24
C THR A 32 14.73 3.74 -14.25
N ALA A 33 13.86 4.65 -14.69
CA ALA A 33 14.12 6.09 -14.68
C ALA A 33 14.21 6.69 -13.25
N PHE A 34 13.60 6.04 -12.26
CA PHE A 34 13.67 6.46 -10.85
C PHE A 34 14.86 5.86 -10.08
N LEU A 35 15.50 4.82 -10.62
CA LEU A 35 16.73 4.28 -10.05
C LEU A 35 17.90 5.12 -10.57
N PRO A 36 18.61 5.88 -9.72
CA PRO A 36 19.83 6.53 -10.13
C PRO A 36 20.85 5.45 -10.50
N GLU A 37 21.39 5.50 -11.71
CA GLU A 37 22.57 4.70 -12.03
C GLU A 37 23.68 5.00 -11.01
N PRO A 38 24.51 4.02 -10.63
CA PRO A 38 25.65 4.27 -9.77
C PRO A 38 26.63 5.20 -10.50
N VAL A 39 26.56 6.49 -10.15
CA VAL A 39 27.56 7.48 -10.55
C VAL A 39 28.90 7.11 -9.91
N ALA A 40 29.71 6.39 -10.67
CA ALA A 40 31.15 6.35 -10.46
C ALA A 40 31.73 7.74 -10.78
N GLY A 41 32.28 8.42 -9.76
CA GLY A 41 33.29 9.46 -9.98
C GLY A 41 33.05 10.81 -9.29
N ASN A 42 33.71 10.97 -8.12
CA ASN A 42 34.52 12.12 -7.68
C ASN A 42 34.13 13.57 -8.04
N GLY A 43 34.04 14.44 -7.01
CA GLY A 43 34.35 15.87 -7.19
C GLY A 43 33.74 16.89 -6.22
N ASN A 44 34.13 16.83 -4.95
CA ASN A 44 34.51 17.92 -4.04
C ASN A 44 33.83 19.34 -4.03
N GLN A 45 33.68 19.85 -2.80
CA GLN A 45 33.57 21.25 -2.30
C GLN A 45 32.16 21.84 -2.11
N THR A 46 31.64 21.89 -0.87
CA THR A 46 31.78 22.96 0.18
C THR A 46 31.25 24.34 -0.22
N ASN A 47 30.18 24.79 0.44
CA ASN A 47 30.24 26.06 1.19
C ASN A 47 29.12 26.22 2.24
N HIS A 48 29.57 26.57 3.45
CA HIS A 48 28.82 27.10 4.58
C HIS A 48 28.21 28.47 4.27
N ILE A 49 27.15 28.85 5.02
CA ILE A 49 26.91 30.13 5.72
C ILE A 49 25.50 29.99 6.36
N SER A 50 25.42 29.60 7.63
CA SER A 50 25.30 30.45 8.84
C SER A 50 23.86 30.63 9.31
N GLN A 51 23.59 30.12 10.51
CA GLN A 51 22.43 30.39 11.35
C GLN A 51 22.28 31.89 11.66
N PRO A 52 21.10 32.29 12.15
CA PRO A 52 21.07 32.64 13.58
C PRO A 52 19.91 32.00 14.35
N ALA A 53 20.16 31.83 15.64
CA ALA A 53 19.37 31.13 16.63
C ALA A 53 18.03 31.82 16.97
N ALA A 54 16.97 31.01 17.14
CA ALA A 54 15.80 31.38 17.93
C ALA A 54 15.30 30.16 18.74
N LYS A 55 15.59 30.25 20.05
CA LYS A 55 14.96 29.67 21.25
C LYS A 55 13.98 28.50 21.12
N ALA A 56 14.33 27.48 21.88
CA ALA A 56 13.61 26.27 22.24
C ALA A 56 12.12 26.43 22.61
N THR A 57 11.30 25.59 21.99
CA THR A 57 10.19 24.89 22.66
C THR A 57 10.30 23.41 22.34
N LEU A 58 10.88 22.68 23.30
CA LEU A 58 10.70 21.25 23.59
C LEU A 58 10.18 20.40 22.43
N ALA A 59 11.14 19.89 21.66
CA ALA A 59 10.95 18.73 20.81
C ALA A 59 10.44 17.56 21.66
N LYS A 60 9.15 17.24 21.54
CA LYS A 60 8.66 15.93 21.93
C LYS A 60 9.20 14.97 20.87
N ALA A 61 10.29 14.28 21.21
CA ALA A 61 10.86 13.21 20.41
C ALA A 61 9.74 12.31 19.89
N PRO A 62 9.76 11.88 18.61
CA PRO A 62 8.89 10.81 18.16
C PRO A 62 9.16 9.61 19.05
N ALA A 63 8.17 9.22 19.85
CA ALA A 63 8.27 8.02 20.65
C ALA A 63 8.58 6.87 19.71
N GLU A 64 9.70 6.19 19.93
CA GLU A 64 9.98 4.91 19.28
C GLU A 64 8.75 4.00 19.46
N PRO A 65 8.23 3.41 18.38
CA PRO A 65 7.09 2.52 18.48
C PRO A 65 7.51 1.34 19.34
N LYS A 66 6.91 1.24 20.54
CA LYS A 66 6.99 0.05 21.36
C LYS A 66 6.57 -1.14 20.49
N PRO A 67 7.28 -2.28 20.51
CA PRO A 67 6.87 -3.48 19.79
C PRO A 67 5.55 -3.96 20.40
N SER A 68 4.45 -3.55 19.77
CA SER A 68 3.11 -3.93 20.18
C SER A 68 2.81 -5.24 19.48
N LYS A 69 2.68 -6.30 20.27
CA LYS A 69 2.02 -7.58 19.98
C LYS A 69 1.69 -7.80 18.50
N GLU A 70 2.49 -8.64 17.86
CA GLU A 70 2.35 -9.10 16.48
C GLU A 70 0.87 -9.43 16.16
N LEU A 71 0.38 -8.91 15.04
CA LEU A 71 -1.01 -9.16 14.64
C LEU A 71 -1.18 -10.64 14.36
N GLU A 72 -2.13 -11.27 15.06
CA GLU A 72 -2.56 -12.63 14.72
C GLU A 72 -3.28 -12.58 13.37
N ILE A 73 -2.61 -13.05 12.32
CA ILE A 73 -3.17 -13.12 10.98
C ILE A 73 -3.93 -14.45 10.84
N PRO A 74 -5.27 -14.43 10.72
CA PRO A 74 -6.03 -15.66 10.55
C PRO A 74 -5.73 -16.31 9.20
N GLU A 75 -5.78 -17.64 9.14
CA GLU A 75 -5.62 -18.38 7.88
C GLU A 75 -6.87 -18.32 6.98
N LYS A 76 -8.04 -18.11 7.58
CA LYS A 76 -9.32 -18.07 6.88
C LYS A 76 -10.14 -16.86 7.32
N TYR A 77 -10.83 -16.27 6.37
CA TYR A 77 -11.80 -15.22 6.64
C TYR A 77 -13.04 -15.80 7.34
N ALA A 78 -13.52 -15.11 8.39
CA ALA A 78 -14.79 -15.41 9.05
C ALA A 78 -15.48 -14.10 9.47
N ASP A 79 -16.80 -14.07 9.30
CA ASP A 79 -17.63 -12.88 9.56
C ASP A 79 -17.55 -12.38 11.01
N ASN A 80 -17.32 -13.29 11.95
CA ASN A 80 -17.23 -13.03 13.38
C ASN A 80 -15.85 -12.52 13.85
N LEU A 81 -14.88 -12.40 12.95
CA LEU A 81 -13.55 -11.92 13.30
C LEU A 81 -13.56 -10.43 13.68
N PRO A 82 -12.70 -10.01 14.62
CA PRO A 82 -12.52 -8.58 14.89
C PRO A 82 -12.00 -7.89 13.62
N ILE A 83 -12.42 -6.64 13.42
CA ILE A 83 -12.07 -5.88 12.22
C ILE A 83 -10.55 -5.79 11.99
N THR A 84 -9.77 -5.78 13.06
CA THR A 84 -8.30 -5.81 13.03
C THR A 84 -7.76 -7.07 12.35
N ALA A 85 -8.33 -8.24 12.67
CA ALA A 85 -7.95 -9.51 12.06
C ALA A 85 -8.42 -9.61 10.62
N LYS A 86 -9.60 -9.04 10.29
CA LYS A 86 -10.08 -8.93 8.91
C LYS A 86 -9.16 -8.05 8.04
N ILE A 87 -8.67 -6.93 8.59
CA ILE A 87 -7.68 -6.07 7.93
C ILE A 87 -6.36 -6.83 7.74
N ALA A 88 -5.88 -7.54 8.76
CA ALA A 88 -4.65 -8.31 8.67
C ALA A 88 -4.75 -9.43 7.62
N PHE A 89 -5.90 -10.11 7.54
CA PHE A 89 -6.21 -11.08 6.49
C PHE A 89 -6.20 -10.43 5.11
N ALA A 90 -6.91 -9.31 4.93
CA ALA A 90 -6.95 -8.61 3.66
C ALA A 90 -5.56 -8.14 3.21
N LEU A 91 -4.73 -7.65 4.14
CA LEU A 91 -3.34 -7.27 3.87
C LEU A 91 -2.45 -8.47 3.54
N LYS A 92 -2.71 -9.67 4.10
CA LYS A 92 -2.03 -10.90 3.70
C LYS A 92 -2.38 -11.31 2.27
N GLU A 93 -3.64 -11.18 1.88
CA GLU A 93 -4.11 -11.51 0.53
C GLU A 93 -3.55 -10.56 -0.54
N ILE A 94 -3.56 -9.26 -0.28
CA ILE A 94 -3.10 -8.25 -1.26
C ILE A 94 -1.61 -7.88 -1.11
N GLY A 95 -0.96 -8.32 -0.03
CA GLY A 95 0.40 -7.96 0.39
C GLY A 95 0.54 -6.51 0.89
N SER A 96 0.14 -5.55 0.07
CA SER A 96 0.13 -4.12 0.43
C SER A 96 -0.93 -3.37 -0.38
N GLY A 97 -1.54 -2.35 0.21
CA GLY A 97 -2.60 -1.60 -0.46
C GLY A 97 -2.99 -0.31 0.23
N PHE A 98 -3.74 0.53 -0.48
CA PHE A 98 -4.39 1.70 0.10
C PHE A 98 -5.64 1.27 0.86
N ASN A 99 -6.22 2.21 1.61
CA ASN A 99 -7.47 2.00 2.33
C ASN A 99 -8.58 1.41 1.43
N GLU A 100 -8.70 1.92 0.20
CA GLU A 100 -9.69 1.46 -0.79
C GLU A 100 -9.42 0.01 -1.22
N ASP A 101 -8.16 -0.35 -1.45
CA ASP A 101 -7.78 -1.71 -1.87
C ASP A 101 -8.08 -2.74 -0.78
N ILE A 102 -7.75 -2.40 0.47
CA ILE A 102 -8.03 -3.25 1.65
C ILE A 102 -9.54 -3.43 1.81
N ALA A 103 -10.30 -2.34 1.66
CA ALA A 103 -11.75 -2.40 1.75
C ALA A 103 -12.38 -3.22 0.62
N ASN A 104 -11.85 -3.12 -0.60
CA ASN A 104 -12.28 -3.94 -1.73
C ASN A 104 -11.98 -5.43 -1.49
N ALA A 105 -10.78 -5.76 -0.98
CA ALA A 105 -10.43 -7.14 -0.63
C ALA A 105 -11.36 -7.69 0.46
N MET A 106 -11.69 -6.90 1.49
CA MET A 106 -12.66 -7.30 2.52
C MET A 106 -14.08 -7.46 1.98
N ALA A 107 -14.52 -6.58 1.06
CA ALA A 107 -15.86 -6.63 0.46
C ALA A 107 -16.11 -7.91 -0.37
N GLN A 108 -15.06 -8.54 -0.90
CA GLN A 108 -15.18 -9.84 -1.58
C GLN A 108 -15.70 -10.95 -0.65
N TYR A 109 -15.43 -10.82 0.65
CA TYR A 109 -15.83 -11.80 1.66
C TYR A 109 -17.05 -11.35 2.48
N GLU A 110 -17.40 -10.06 2.48
CA GLU A 110 -18.60 -9.51 3.12
C GLU A 110 -19.65 -9.06 2.11
N PRO A 111 -20.52 -9.94 1.58
CA PRO A 111 -21.56 -9.56 0.63
C PRO A 111 -22.63 -8.62 1.22
N LYS A 112 -22.61 -8.40 2.55
CA LYS A 112 -23.53 -7.51 3.27
C LYS A 112 -23.02 -6.07 3.39
N SER A 113 -21.72 -5.84 3.12
CA SER A 113 -21.05 -4.57 3.39
C SER A 113 -20.36 -4.05 2.13
N ASP A 114 -20.71 -2.85 1.69
CA ASP A 114 -20.03 -2.22 0.55
C ASP A 114 -18.61 -1.78 0.90
N ALA A 115 -17.68 -1.85 -0.06
CA ALA A 115 -16.30 -1.40 0.10
C ALA A 115 -16.19 0.05 0.61
N LYS A 116 -17.11 0.94 0.23
CA LYS A 116 -17.13 2.33 0.70
C LYS A 116 -17.45 2.43 2.20
N THR A 117 -18.34 1.58 2.69
CA THR A 117 -18.70 1.51 4.12
C THR A 117 -17.55 0.92 4.92
N ILE A 118 -16.96 -0.17 4.42
CA ILE A 118 -15.79 -0.81 5.00
C ILE A 118 -14.63 0.19 5.08
N SER A 119 -14.32 0.90 3.99
CA SER A 119 -13.26 1.92 3.91
C SER A 119 -13.37 2.96 5.04
N ARG A 120 -14.58 3.51 5.26
CA ARG A 120 -14.83 4.45 6.36
C ARG A 120 -14.57 3.81 7.72
N GLN A 121 -15.01 2.57 7.91
CA GLN A 121 -14.86 1.84 9.17
C GLN A 121 -13.39 1.51 9.48
N ILE A 122 -12.63 1.06 8.48
CA ILE A 122 -11.23 0.65 8.65
C ILE A 122 -10.27 1.84 8.72
N SER A 123 -10.66 3.03 8.25
CA SER A 123 -9.78 4.22 8.24
C SER A 123 -9.21 4.57 9.62
N ASN A 124 -10.07 4.59 10.64
CA ASN A 124 -9.66 4.84 12.03
C ASN A 124 -8.85 3.67 12.59
N VAL A 125 -9.20 2.44 12.22
CA VAL A 125 -8.52 1.23 12.67
C VAL A 125 -7.10 1.15 12.11
N LEU A 126 -6.92 1.42 10.81
CA LEU A 126 -5.61 1.49 10.15
C LEU A 126 -4.71 2.54 10.78
N SER A 127 -5.28 3.71 11.10
CA SER A 127 -4.54 4.77 11.80
C SER A 127 -4.10 4.32 13.21
N ASN A 128 -4.96 3.60 13.93
CA ASN A 128 -4.62 3.02 15.23
C ASN A 128 -3.54 1.93 15.11
N LEU A 129 -3.70 1.00 14.17
CA LEU A 129 -2.73 -0.06 13.89
C LEU A 129 -1.35 0.49 13.52
N LYS A 130 -1.32 1.54 12.68
CA LYS A 130 -0.11 2.31 12.35
C LYS A 130 0.52 2.90 13.61
N SER A 131 -0.26 3.57 14.45
CA SER A 131 0.24 4.19 15.69
C SER A 131 0.79 3.18 16.70
N LYS A 132 0.30 1.93 16.65
CA LYS A 132 0.78 0.82 17.46
C LYS A 132 1.98 0.08 16.86
N GLY A 133 2.41 0.43 15.64
CA GLY A 133 3.48 -0.28 14.94
C GLY A 133 3.10 -1.70 14.53
N GLN A 134 1.80 -2.01 14.45
CA GLN A 134 1.32 -3.33 14.07
C GLN A 134 1.22 -3.52 12.55
N ILE A 135 1.19 -2.42 11.79
CA ILE A 135 1.26 -2.41 10.32
C ILE A 135 2.29 -1.38 9.87
N THR A 136 2.94 -1.65 8.76
CA THR A 136 3.88 -0.74 8.12
C THR A 136 3.14 0.21 7.21
N VAL A 137 3.58 1.46 7.15
CA VAL A 137 3.00 2.48 6.28
C VAL A 137 4.07 3.16 5.47
N GLU A 138 3.86 3.17 4.15
CA GLU A 138 4.68 3.87 3.19
C GLU A 138 3.86 4.98 2.52
N LYS A 139 4.43 6.19 2.45
CA LYS A 139 3.71 7.36 1.95
C LYS A 139 3.87 7.47 0.43
N PHE A 140 2.77 7.29 -0.30
CA PHE A 140 2.71 7.47 -1.75
C PHE A 140 1.94 8.75 -2.09
N GLY A 141 2.67 9.86 -2.20
CA GLY A 141 2.10 11.17 -2.47
C GLY A 141 1.18 11.66 -1.34
N ARG A 142 -0.14 11.73 -1.63
CA ARG A 142 -1.18 12.14 -0.66
C ARG A 142 -1.83 10.96 0.06
N LYS A 143 -1.54 9.72 -0.34
CA LYS A 143 -2.15 8.50 0.22
C LYS A 143 -1.10 7.71 1.03
N ASP A 144 -1.58 7.04 2.06
CA ASP A 144 -0.80 6.10 2.86
C ASP A 144 -1.06 4.68 2.32
N LYS A 145 0.02 3.96 1.95
CA LYS A 145 -0.03 2.55 1.56
C LYS A 145 0.33 1.72 2.79
N TYR A 146 -0.51 0.74 3.10
CA TYR A 146 -0.37 -0.10 4.29
C TYR A 146 0.11 -1.50 3.88
N SER A 147 0.97 -2.09 4.70
CA SER A 147 1.43 -3.48 4.56
C SER A 147 1.61 -4.13 5.92
N LEU A 148 1.71 -5.46 5.94
CA LEU A 148 2.11 -6.18 7.15
C LEU A 148 3.60 -5.88 7.47
N PRO A 149 3.99 -5.89 8.75
CA PRO A 149 5.39 -5.82 9.14
C PRO A 149 6.10 -7.09 8.65
N ALA A 150 7.29 -6.91 8.09
CA ALA A 150 8.14 -8.00 7.62
C ALA A 150 8.88 -8.68 8.78
#